data_AF-A0A2T0VWR8-F1
#
_entry.id   AF-A0A2T0VWR8-F1
#
_cell.length_a   1.000
_cell.length_b   1.000
_cell.length_c   1.000
_cell.angle_alpha   90.00
_cell.angle_beta   90.00
_cell.angle_gamma   90.00
#
_symmetry.space_group_name_H-M   'P 1'
#
loop_
_entity.id
_entity.type
_entity.pdbx_description
1 polymer ?
#
loop_
_entity_poly.entity_id
_entity_poly.type
_entity_poly.pdbx_seq_one_letter_code
_entity_poly.pdbx_strand_id
1 'polypeptide(L)'
;MNINDMFERIAWIVRFTLTSIEIKWPILLFESIFLIGGIMLVITGIKIRRQSMISAIMNVVLGSVITLSTLYLLFVTFLFGYNS
;
A
#
# COMPACT_ATOMS: atom_id res chain seq x y z
N MET A 1 -31.77 25.13 15.94
CA MET A 1 -30.48 24.44 16.10
C MET A 1 -29.51 25.41 16.78
N ASN A 2 -28.84 24.99 17.86
CA ASN A 2 -27.97 25.87 18.66
C ASN A 2 -26.59 25.98 18.00
N ILE A 3 -25.93 27.14 18.10
CA ILE A 3 -24.60 27.38 17.56
C ILE A 3 -23.56 26.41 18.16
N ASN A 4 -23.70 26.08 19.44
CA ASN A 4 -22.81 25.14 20.13
C ASN A 4 -22.95 23.72 19.56
N ASP A 5 -24.19 23.30 19.27
CA ASP A 5 -24.50 22.01 18.66
C ASP A 5 -23.95 21.93 17.21
N MET A 6 -23.91 23.06 16.51
CA MET A 6 -23.29 23.17 15.19
C MET A 6 -21.75 23.05 15.26
N PHE A 7 -21.11 23.66 16.27
CA PHE A 7 -19.66 23.54 16.49
C PHE A 7 -19.25 22.11 16.88
N GLU A 8 -20.02 21.43 17.74
CA GLU A 8 -19.73 20.04 18.11
C GLU A 8 -19.80 19.09 16.90
N ARG A 9 -20.78 19.29 16.02
CA ARG A 9 -20.88 18.53 14.76
C ARG A 9 -19.68 18.74 13.84
N ILE A 10 -19.23 19.99 13.67
CA ILE A 10 -18.06 20.30 12.85
C ILE A 10 -16.80 19.68 13.47
N ALA A 11 -16.61 19.82 14.79
CA ALA A 11 -15.48 19.25 15.49
C ALA A 11 -15.44 17.73 15.38
N TRP A 12 -16.60 17.07 15.42
CA TRP A 12 -16.71 15.63 15.21
C TRP A 12 -16.30 15.21 13.79
N ILE A 13 -16.79 15.90 12.75
CA ILE A 13 -16.43 15.64 11.35
C ILE A 13 -14.93 15.81 11.11
N VAL A 14 -14.34 16.89 11.67
CA VAL A 14 -12.91 17.17 11.52
C VAL A 14 -12.07 16.09 12.17
N ARG A 15 -12.39 15.69 13.42
CA ARG A 15 -11.67 14.59 14.10
C ARG A 15 -11.76 13.28 13.33
N PHE A 16 -12.95 12.92 12.87
CA PHE A 16 -13.17 11.69 12.11
C PHE A 16 -12.35 11.65 10.81
N THR A 17 -12.33 12.77 10.09
CA THR A 17 -11.55 12.89 8.84
C THR A 17 -10.05 12.80 9.09
N LEU A 18 -9.55 13.47 10.12
CA LEU A 18 -8.12 13.46 10.46
C LEU A 18 -7.65 12.06 10.87
N THR A 19 -8.39 11.37 11.75
CA THR A 19 -8.06 10.01 12.17
C THR A 19 -8.08 9.02 11.00
N SER A 20 -9.02 9.17 10.08
CA SER A 20 -9.09 8.34 8.88
C SER A 20 -7.89 8.55 7.95
N ILE A 21 -7.40 9.80 7.82
CA ILE A 21 -6.22 10.14 7.03
C ILE A 21 -4.95 9.60 7.69
N GLU A 22 -4.78 9.80 9.01
CA GLU A 22 -3.60 9.37 9.77
C GLU A 22 -3.38 7.86 9.74
N ILE A 23 -4.44 7.05 9.68
CA ILE A 23 -4.33 5.59 9.61
C ILE A 23 -3.98 5.11 8.19
N LYS A 24 -4.47 5.81 7.15
CA LYS A 24 -4.30 5.40 5.75
C LYS A 24 -2.89 5.69 5.21
N TRP A 25 -2.26 6.79 5.64
CA TRP A 25 -0.92 7.18 5.19
C TRP A 25 0.19 6.14 5.47
N PRO A 26 0.32 5.60 6.71
CA PRO A 26 1.30 4.56 7.02
C PRO A 26 1.10 3.28 6.19
N ILE A 27 -0.14 2.91 5.92
CA ILE A 27 -0.48 1.73 5.12
C ILE A 27 0.01 1.91 3.68
N LEU A 28 -0.25 3.06 3.06
CA LEU A 28 0.24 3.39 1.73
C LEU A 28 1.77 3.39 1.64
N LEU A 29 2.45 3.92 2.66
CA LEU A 29 3.91 3.89 2.72
C LEU A 29 4.44 2.46 2.81
N PHE A 30 3.83 1.63 3.65
CA PHE A 30 4.19 0.22 3.79
C PHE A 30 3.99 -0.56 2.49
N GLU A 31 2.83 -0.41 1.84
CA GLU A 31 2.53 -1.02 0.55
C GLU A 31 3.54 -0.57 -0.53
N SER A 32 3.90 0.71 -0.56
CA SER A 32 4.88 1.24 -1.53
C SER A 32 6.27 0.62 -1.35
N ILE A 33 6.72 0.42 -0.11
CA ILE A 33 8.00 -0.23 0.18
C ILE A 33 7.98 -1.70 -0.28
N PHE A 34 6.89 -2.42 -0.01
CA PHE A 34 6.73 -3.80 -0.47
C PHE A 34 6.72 -3.92 -1.99
N LEU A 35 6.10 -2.97 -2.68
CA LEU A 35 6.09 -2.93 -4.15
C LEU A 35 7.50 -2.77 -4.71
N ILE A 36 8.28 -1.82 -4.17
CA ILE A 36 9.68 -1.61 -4.55
C ILE A 36 10.50 -2.87 -4.28
N GLY A 37 10.31 -3.50 -3.11
CA GLY A 37 10.97 -4.76 -2.76
C GLY A 37 10.65 -5.91 -3.73
N GLY A 38 9.38 -6.06 -4.10
CA GLY A 38 8.93 -7.05 -5.09
C GLY A 38 9.59 -6.84 -6.46
N ILE A 39 9.61 -5.61 -6.95
CA ILE A 39 10.26 -5.26 -8.22
C ILE A 39 11.77 -5.52 -8.15
N MET A 40 12.44 -5.16 -7.05
CA MET A 40 13.87 -5.41 -6.86
C MET A 40 14.20 -6.90 -6.85
N LEU A 41 13.34 -7.75 -6.29
CA LEU A 41 13.48 -9.21 -6.35
C LEU A 41 13.43 -9.72 -7.80
N VAL A 42 12.49 -9.22 -8.60
CA VAL A 42 12.40 -9.58 -10.03
C VAL A 42 13.67 -9.16 -10.77
N ILE A 43 14.11 -7.92 -10.61
CA ILE A 43 15.33 -7.39 -11.25
C ILE A 43 16.56 -8.23 -10.84
N THR A 44 16.68 -8.52 -9.54
CA THR A 44 17.80 -9.31 -9.02
C THR A 44 17.76 -10.74 -9.56
N GLY A 45 16.58 -11.37 -9.62
CA GLY A 45 16.40 -12.69 -10.23
C GLY A 45 16.86 -12.74 -11.68
N ILE A 46 16.49 -11.74 -12.49
CA ILE A 46 16.95 -11.62 -13.88
C ILE A 46 18.48 -11.47 -13.93
N LYS A 47 19.06 -10.64 -13.05
CA LYS A 47 20.51 -10.38 -13.00
C LYS A 47 21.32 -11.63 -12.62
N ILE A 48 20.86 -12.41 -11.63
CA ILE A 48 21.58 -13.60 -11.14
C ILE A 48 21.35 -14.85 -11.99
N ARG A 49 20.51 -14.78 -13.03
CA ARG A 49 20.23 -15.90 -13.95
C ARG A 49 21.49 -16.55 -14.52
N ARG A 50 22.56 -15.78 -14.71
CA ARG A 50 23.85 -16.29 -15.21
C ARG A 50 24.65 -17.09 -14.17
N GLN A 51 24.38 -16.91 -12.88
CA GLN A 51 25.07 -17.61 -11.79
C GLN A 51 24.29 -18.84 -11.32
N SER A 52 22.98 -18.70 -11.12
CA SER A 52 22.12 -19.79 -10.66
C SER A 52 20.73 -19.67 -11.27
N MET A 53 20.37 -20.67 -12.08
CA MET A 53 19.05 -20.72 -12.72
C MET A 53 17.93 -20.90 -11.68
N ILE A 54 18.15 -21.74 -10.66
CA ILE A 54 17.15 -22.01 -9.62
C ILE A 54 16.89 -20.75 -8.79
N SER A 55 17.97 -20.09 -8.32
CA SER A 55 17.85 -18.85 -7.53
C SER A 55 17.21 -17.73 -8.35
N ALA A 56 17.51 -17.64 -9.65
CA ALA A 56 16.87 -16.68 -10.54
C ALA A 56 15.36 -16.92 -10.66
N ILE A 57 14.95 -18.17 -10.88
CA ILE A 57 13.52 -18.53 -10.97
C ILE A 57 12.83 -18.22 -9.64
N MET A 58 13.42 -18.60 -8.50
CA MET A 58 12.84 -18.31 -7.18
C MET A 58 12.65 -16.81 -6.95
N ASN A 59 13.66 -15.99 -7.26
CA ASN A 59 13.58 -14.54 -7.11
C ASN A 59 12.53 -13.91 -8.03
N VAL A 60 12.46 -14.35 -9.29
CA VAL A 60 11.44 -13.85 -10.22
C VAL A 60 10.04 -14.25 -9.75
N VAL A 61 9.82 -15.51 -9.37
CA VAL A 61 8.51 -16.01 -8.92
C VAL A 61 8.08 -15.29 -7.64
N LEU A 62 8.93 -15.23 -6.62
CA LEU A 62 8.61 -14.55 -5.36
C LEU A 62 8.41 -13.05 -5.57
N GLY A 63 9.29 -12.41 -6.34
CA GLY A 63 9.17 -10.99 -6.68
C GLY A 63 7.87 -10.69 -7.42
N SER A 64 7.48 -11.52 -8.39
CA SER A 64 6.22 -11.38 -9.12
C SER A 64 5.00 -11.56 -8.21
N VAL A 65 4.99 -12.57 -7.33
CA VAL A 65 3.88 -12.79 -6.38
C VAL A 65 3.73 -11.60 -5.44
N ILE A 66 4.83 -11.10 -4.87
CA ILE A 66 4.82 -9.94 -3.98
C ILE A 66 4.32 -8.71 -4.73
N THR A 67 4.86 -8.44 -5.93
CA THR A 67 4.50 -7.29 -6.75
C THR A 67 3.00 -7.29 -7.10
N LEU A 68 2.48 -8.43 -7.57
CA LEU A 68 1.06 -8.56 -7.94
C LEU A 68 0.14 -8.42 -6.72
N SER A 69 0.49 -9.06 -5.61
CA SER A 69 -0.29 -8.97 -4.37
C SER A 69 -0.33 -7.53 -3.85
N THR A 70 0.81 -6.83 -3.91
CA THR A 70 0.92 -5.45 -3.45
C THR A 70 0.17 -4.48 -4.37
N LEU A 71 0.24 -4.69 -5.69
CA LEU A 71 -0.55 -3.94 -6.67
C LEU A 71 -2.05 -4.12 -6.44
N TYR A 72 -2.49 -5.34 -6.14
CA TYR A 72 -3.88 -5.61 -5.82
C TYR A 72 -4.33 -4.87 -4.55
N LEU A 73 -3.53 -4.93 -3.48
CA LEU A 73 -3.83 -4.21 -2.24
C LEU A 73 -3.87 -2.69 -2.47
N LEU A 74 -2.89 -2.11 -3.14
CA LEU A 74 -2.89 -0.70 -3.51
C LEU A 74 -4.15 -0.32 -4.30
N PHE A 75 -4.52 -1.14 -5.28
CA PHE A 75 -5.73 -0.92 -6.07
C PHE A 75 -7.00 -0.90 -5.21
N VAL A 76 -7.12 -1.83 -4.26
CA VAL A 76 -8.22 -1.87 -3.29
C VAL A 76 -8.18 -0.65 -2.36
N THR A 77 -7.01 -0.28 -1.84
CA THR A 77 -6.82 0.90 -0.98
C THR A 77 -7.19 2.19 -1.72
N PHE A 78 -6.88 2.32 -3.00
CA PHE A 78 -7.27 3.47 -3.81
C PHE A 78 -8.77 3.50 -4.11
N LEU A 79 -9.37 2.38 -4.52
CA LEU A 79 -10.79 2.34 -4.90
C LEU A 79 -11.75 2.38 -3.71
N PHE A 80 -11.46 1.62 -2.66
CA PHE A 80 -12.35 1.45 -1.51
C PHE A 80 -11.88 2.24 -0.29
N GLY A 81 -10.58 2.46 -0.15
CA GLY A 81 -10.00 3.17 1.00
C GLY A 81 -10.08 4.70 0.89
N TYR A 82 -10.06 5.29 -0.31
CA TYR A 82 -10.21 6.75 -0.48
C TYR A 82 -11.65 7.22 -0.75
N ASN A 83 -12.52 6.31 -1.19
CA ASN A 83 -13.88 6.62 -1.63
C ASN A 83 -14.97 6.17 -0.63
N SER A 84 -14.62 5.94 0.64
CA SER A 84 -15.54 5.66 1.75
C SER A 84 -15.44 6.72 2.85
#